data_AF-A0A820S1M8-F1
#
_entry.id   AF-A0A820S1M8-F1
#
_cell.length_a   1.000
_cell.length_b   1.000
_cell.length_c   1.000
_cell.angle_alpha   90.00
_cell.angle_beta   90.00
_cell.angle_gamma   90.00
#
_symmetry.space_group_name_H-M   'P 1'
#
loop_
_entity.id
_entity.type
_entity.pdbx_description
1 polymer ?
#
loop_
_entity_poly.entity_id
_entity_poly.type
_entity_poly.pdbx_seq_one_letter_code
_entity_poly.pdbx_strand_id
1 'polypeptide(L)'
;DRYKSKIRIILPSELLLIIVGTTISHFTQFHSTYGVSVVGEIKRGLPPPSLPSFNNANQLIVPAITIAAVSLSISISMAKTLSRKHSYKVSSNQELLAYGMAN
;
A
#
# COMPACT_ATOMS: atom_id res chain seq x y z
N ASP A 1 9.97 -4.16 21.49
CA ASP A 1 9.07 -4.97 22.36
C ASP A 1 9.06 -4.65 23.86
N ARG A 2 9.85 -3.68 24.37
CA ARG A 2 10.04 -3.47 25.83
C ARG A 2 8.90 -2.77 26.59
N TYR A 3 7.91 -2.19 25.90
CA TYR A 3 6.82 -1.41 26.53
C TYR A 3 5.39 -1.89 26.18
N LYS A 4 5.26 -3.00 25.45
CA LYS A 4 3.95 -3.57 25.07
C LYS A 4 3.07 -3.95 26.26
N SER A 5 3.66 -4.23 27.43
CA SER A 5 2.91 -4.63 28.63
C SER A 5 2.24 -3.47 29.37
N LYS A 6 2.60 -2.21 29.08
CA LYS A 6 2.11 -1.03 29.82
C LYS A 6 1.10 -0.19 29.04
N ILE A 7 0.94 -0.42 27.74
CA ILE A 7 0.04 0.34 26.87
C ILE A 7 -0.94 -0.64 26.22
N ARG A 8 -2.24 -0.53 26.53
CA ARG A 8 -3.31 -1.40 26.00
C ARG A 8 -3.65 -1.14 24.52
N ILE A 9 -3.03 -0.15 23.90
CA ILE A 9 -3.30 0.31 22.53
C ILE A 9 -2.02 0.20 21.71
N ILE A 10 -2.12 -0.35 20.49
CA ILE A 10 -1.04 -0.29 19.50
C ILE A 10 -0.99 1.16 19.00
N LEU A 11 0.03 1.91 19.42
CA LEU A 11 0.22 3.28 18.93
C LEU A 11 0.61 3.25 17.45
N PRO A 12 -0.07 3.97 16.56
CA PRO A 12 0.30 4.06 15.14
C PRO A 12 1.51 4.98 14.99
N SER A 13 2.70 4.45 15.26
CA SER A 13 3.97 5.18 15.24
C SER A 13 4.24 5.88 13.92
N GLU A 14 3.88 5.25 12.81
CA GLU A 14 4.04 5.73 11.45
C GLU A 14 3.17 6.97 11.22
N LEU A 15 1.93 6.95 11.70
CA LEU A 15 1.03 8.09 11.62
C LEU A 15 1.55 9.27 12.44
N LEU A 16 2.03 9.01 13.67
CA LEU A 16 2.63 10.05 14.52
C LEU A 16 3.86 10.66 13.85
N LEU A 17 4.71 9.84 13.24
CA LEU A 17 5.90 10.30 12.53
C LEU A 17 5.52 11.20 11.35
N ILE A 18 4.51 10.82 10.55
CA ILE A 18 4.00 11.65 9.45
C ILE A 18 3.46 12.97 9.98
N ILE A 19 2.62 12.96 11.02
CA ILE A 19 2.04 14.19 11.61
C ILE A 19 3.14 15.13 12.09
N VAL A 20 4.09 14.62 12.88
CA VAL A 20 5.19 15.43 13.43
C VAL A 20 6.09 15.94 12.31
N GLY A 21 6.48 15.08 11.36
CA GLY A 21 7.33 15.45 10.23
C GLY A 21 6.70 16.52 9.34
N THR A 22 5.42 16.37 9.00
CA THR A 22 4.67 17.38 8.23
C THR A 22 4.52 18.68 9.00
N THR A 23 4.24 18.62 10.31
CA THR A 23 4.10 19.81 11.16
C THR A 23 5.41 20.59 11.23
N ILE A 24 6.52 19.91 11.53
CA ILE A 24 7.85 20.54 11.57
C ILE A 24 8.17 21.14 10.20
N SER A 25 8.06 20.35 9.12
CA SER A 25 8.35 20.80 7.75
C SER A 25 7.57 22.06 7.36
N HIS A 26 6.32 22.18 7.81
CA HIS A 26 5.49 23.36 7.57
C HIS A 26 5.98 24.58 8.37
N PHE A 27 6.21 24.44 9.69
CA PHE A 27 6.62 25.55 10.54
C PHE A 27 8.04 26.05 10.27
N THR A 28 8.96 25.18 9.89
CA THR A 28 10.35 25.53 9.54
C THR A 28 10.53 25.89 8.07
N GLN A 29 9.44 25.93 7.28
CA GLN A 29 9.43 26.28 5.86
C GLN A 29 10.49 25.54 5.03
N PHE A 30 10.65 24.23 5.25
CA PHE A 30 11.71 23.42 4.62
C PHE A 30 11.76 23.52 3.09
N HIS A 31 10.60 23.68 2.45
CA HIS A 31 10.54 23.90 1.02
C HIS A 31 11.21 25.21 0.58
N SER A 32 10.95 26.32 1.28
CA SER A 32 11.46 27.65 0.91
C SER A 32 12.90 27.85 1.36
N THR A 33 13.27 27.35 2.54
CA THR A 33 14.58 27.61 3.15
C THR A 33 15.64 26.62 2.67
N TYR A 34 15.25 25.37 2.40
CA TYR A 34 16.19 24.29 2.07
C TYR A 34 15.92 23.65 0.70
N GLY A 35 14.93 24.14 -0.07
CA GLY A 35 14.62 23.61 -1.40
C GLY A 35 14.08 22.18 -1.39
N VAL A 36 13.56 21.69 -0.25
CA VAL A 36 13.09 20.31 -0.11
C VAL A 36 11.81 20.11 -0.94
N SER A 37 11.76 19.07 -1.77
CA SER A 37 10.55 18.73 -2.55
C SER A 37 9.39 18.38 -1.63
N VAL A 38 8.21 18.95 -1.89
CA VAL A 38 6.98 18.71 -1.13
C VAL A 38 5.91 18.06 -2.01
N VAL A 39 5.02 17.29 -1.39
CA VAL A 39 3.94 16.55 -2.06
C VAL A 39 2.96 17.47 -2.80
N GLY A 40 2.84 18.73 -2.38
CA GLY A 40 1.97 19.72 -3.03
C GLY A 40 0.49 19.55 -2.68
N GLU A 41 -0.39 19.97 -3.59
CA GLU A 41 -1.83 19.93 -3.37
C GLU A 41 -2.43 18.57 -3.75
N ILE A 42 -3.19 17.98 -2.82
CA ILE A 42 -3.92 16.73 -3.04
C ILE A 42 -5.38 17.07 -3.33
N LYS A 43 -5.85 16.76 -4.55
CA LYS A 43 -7.24 16.95 -4.94
C LYS A 43 -8.17 16.15 -4.03
N ARG A 44 -9.21 16.81 -3.52
CA ARG A 44 -10.22 16.18 -2.65
C ARG A 44 -11.31 15.54 -3.49
N GLY A 45 -11.84 14.41 -3.02
CA GLY A 45 -12.93 13.68 -3.68
C GLY A 45 -12.47 12.50 -4.53
N LEU A 46 -13.44 11.78 -5.10
CA LEU A 46 -13.17 10.64 -5.97
C LEU A 46 -12.85 11.12 -7.40
N PRO A 47 -11.84 10.55 -8.07
CA PRO A 47 -11.63 10.81 -9.49
C PRO A 47 -12.80 10.22 -10.30
N PRO A 48 -13.19 10.85 -11.43
CA PRO A 48 -14.21 10.29 -12.30
C PRO A 48 -13.72 8.95 -12.90
N PRO A 49 -14.62 7.98 -13.12
CA PRO A 49 -14.24 6.72 -13.77
C PRO A 49 -13.73 7.00 -15.18
N SER A 50 -12.59 6.40 -15.52
CA SER A 50 -11.94 6.58 -16.82
C SER A 50 -11.55 5.22 -17.40
N LEU A 51 -11.56 5.12 -18.73
CA LEU A 51 -11.10 3.92 -19.42
C LEU A 51 -9.58 3.94 -19.58
N PRO A 52 -8.89 2.81 -19.37
CA PRO A 52 -7.46 2.72 -19.60
C PRO A 52 -7.14 2.82 -21.10
N SER A 53 -6.04 3.48 -21.43
CA SER A 53 -5.50 3.49 -22.80
C SER A 53 -4.64 2.26 -23.04
N PHE A 54 -4.85 1.59 -24.19
CA PHE A 54 -4.10 0.40 -24.58
C PHE A 54 -2.89 0.70 -25.48
N ASN A 55 -2.59 1.98 -25.76
CA ASN A 55 -1.52 2.35 -26.69
C ASN A 55 -0.14 1.78 -26.31
N ASN A 56 0.14 1.62 -25.01
CA ASN A 56 1.42 1.11 -24.51
C ASN A 56 1.32 -0.31 -23.92
N ALA A 57 0.23 -1.04 -24.21
CA ALA A 57 -0.01 -2.35 -23.61
C ALA A 57 1.16 -3.31 -23.85
N ASN A 58 1.70 -3.34 -25.08
CA ASN A 58 2.80 -4.23 -25.46
C ASN A 58 4.07 -4.03 -24.61
N GLN A 59 4.37 -2.81 -24.19
CA GLN A 59 5.53 -2.51 -23.35
C GLN A 59 5.32 -2.92 -21.89
N LEU A 60 4.06 -3.05 -21.47
CA LEU A 60 3.68 -3.32 -20.09
C LEU A 60 3.39 -4.81 -19.82
N ILE A 61 3.26 -5.66 -20.84
CA ILE A 61 2.94 -7.09 -20.66
C ILE A 61 3.96 -7.78 -19.74
N VAL A 62 5.26 -7.61 -20.02
CA VAL A 62 6.33 -8.24 -19.24
C VAL A 62 6.31 -7.77 -17.78
N PRO A 63 6.39 -6.46 -17.47
CA PRO A 63 6.36 -6.00 -16.08
C PRO A 63 5.03 -6.32 -15.38
N ALA A 64 3.90 -6.31 -16.09
CA ALA A 64 2.60 -6.68 -15.51
C ALA A 64 2.58 -8.14 -15.04
N ILE A 65 3.07 -9.09 -15.84
CA ILE A 65 3.17 -10.51 -15.46
C ILE A 65 4.10 -10.66 -14.26
N THR A 66 5.24 -9.94 -14.23
CA THR A 66 6.17 -9.98 -13.10
C THR A 66 5.53 -9.50 -11.81
N ILE A 67 4.85 -8.34 -11.84
CA ILE A 67 4.18 -7.78 -10.67
C ILE A 67 3.03 -8.69 -10.22
N ALA A 68 2.25 -9.23 -11.15
CA ALA A 68 1.16 -10.17 -10.84
C ALA A 68 1.66 -11.44 -10.16
N ALA A 69 2.76 -12.03 -10.62
CA ALA A 69 3.34 -13.22 -10.01
C ALA A 69 3.84 -12.95 -8.58
N VAL A 70 4.52 -11.82 -8.37
CA VAL A 70 5.04 -11.43 -7.04
C VAL A 70 3.91 -11.12 -6.07
N SER A 71 2.92 -10.32 -6.49
CA SER A 71 1.80 -9.92 -5.63
C SER A 71 0.93 -11.12 -5.23
N LEU A 72 0.65 -12.01 -6.18
CA LEU A 72 -0.09 -13.25 -5.91
C LEU A 72 0.70 -14.18 -4.98
N SER A 73 2.01 -14.32 -5.18
CA SER A 73 2.87 -15.16 -4.33
C SER A 73 2.87 -14.68 -2.88
N ILE A 74 3.01 -13.37 -2.66
CA ILE A 74 2.95 -12.76 -1.32
C ILE A 74 1.58 -12.99 -0.69
N SER A 75 0.50 -12.76 -1.45
CA SER A 75 -0.86 -12.97 -0.98
C SER A 75 -1.13 -14.43 -0.58
N ILE A 76 -0.86 -15.40 -1.46
CA ILE A 76 -1.08 -16.83 -1.18
C ILE A 76 -0.23 -17.26 0.03
N SER A 77 0.98 -16.71 0.18
CA SER A 77 1.84 -17.00 1.34
C SER A 77 1.22 -16.52 2.65
N MET A 78 0.64 -15.30 2.67
CA MET A 78 -0.10 -14.79 3.83
C MET A 78 -1.38 -15.59 4.08
N ALA A 79 -2.16 -15.86 3.03
CA ALA A 79 -3.40 -16.61 3.11
C ALA A 79 -3.17 -18.02 3.67
N LYS A 80 -2.13 -18.74 3.21
CA LYS A 80 -1.74 -20.05 3.76
C LYS A 80 -1.25 -19.98 5.20
N THR A 81 -0.57 -18.90 5.59
CA THR A 81 -0.12 -18.71 6.98
C THR A 81 -1.33 -18.56 7.90
N LEU A 82 -2.32 -17.77 7.48
CA LEU A 82 -3.55 -17.56 8.23
C LEU A 82 -4.44 -18.81 8.24
N SER A 83 -4.48 -19.55 7.12
CA SER A 83 -5.23 -20.80 7.00
C SER A 83 -4.70 -21.89 7.92
N ARG A 84 -3.38 -21.99 8.08
CA ARG A 84 -2.75 -22.89 9.06
C ARG A 84 -3.06 -22.47 10.49
N LYS A 85 -3.05 -21.16 10.77
CA LYS A 85 -3.32 -20.62 12.11
C LYS A 85 -4.78 -20.79 12.55
N HIS A 86 -5.72 -20.66 11.63
CA HIS A 86 -7.16 -20.69 11.90
C HIS A 86 -7.87 -21.94 11.33
N SER A 87 -7.11 -22.93 10.86
CA SER A 87 -7.58 -24.23 10.39
C SER A 87 -8.69 -24.19 9.32
N TYR A 88 -8.62 -23.23 8.39
CA TYR A 88 -9.52 -23.18 7.22
C TYR A 88 -8.79 -23.52 5.92
N LYS A 89 -9.54 -23.82 4.85
CA LYS A 89 -8.97 -24.13 3.54
C LYS A 89 -8.84 -22.86 2.70
N VAL A 90 -7.70 -22.72 2.01
CA VAL A 90 -7.46 -21.65 1.03
C VAL A 90 -7.27 -22.30 -0.34
N SER A 91 -7.97 -21.78 -1.35
CA SER A 91 -7.87 -22.22 -2.74
C SER A 91 -7.11 -21.19 -3.56
N SER A 92 -5.92 -21.55 -4.06
CA SER A 92 -5.09 -20.63 -4.86
C SER A 92 -5.80 -20.10 -6.11
N ASN A 93 -6.65 -20.91 -6.74
CA ASN A 93 -7.39 -20.50 -7.94
C ASN A 93 -8.43 -19.43 -7.63
N GLN A 94 -9.09 -19.55 -6.47
CA GLN A 94 -10.05 -18.54 -6.01
C GLN A 94 -9.33 -17.24 -5.63
N GLU A 95 -8.18 -17.34 -4.97
CA GLU A 95 -7.33 -16.18 -4.67
C GLU A 95 -6.89 -15.47 -5.95
N LEU A 96 -6.42 -16.22 -6.97
CA LEU A 96 -6.04 -15.64 -8.27
C LEU A 96 -7.20 -14.89 -8.92
N LEU A 97 -8.40 -15.49 -8.96
CA LEU A 97 -9.58 -14.84 -9.53
C LEU A 97 -9.97 -13.57 -8.76
N ALA A 98 -9.94 -13.63 -7.43
CA ALA A 98 -10.25 -12.48 -6.58
C ALA A 98 -9.26 -11.33 -6.81
N TYR A 99 -7.97 -11.63 -6.89
CA TYR A 99 -6.93 -10.65 -7.21
C TYR A 99 -7.09 -10.06 -8.61
N GLY A 100 -7.48 -10.88 -9.59
CA GLY A 100 -7.72 -10.42 -10.96
C GLY A 100 -8.95 -9.53 -11.11
N MET A 101 -9.97 -9.69 -10.25
CA MET A 101 -11.17 -8.84 -10.26
C MET A 101 -11.01 -7.55 -9.44
N ALA A 102 -10.16 -7.56 -8.42
CA ALA A 102 -9.96 -6.42 -7.53
C ALA A 102 -9.04 -5.33 -8.12
N ASN A 103 -8.16 -5.73 -9.05
CA ASN A 103 -7.27 -4.84 -9.80
C ASN A 103 -7.90 -4.42 -11.14
#